data_AF-A0A2G4SFN9-F1
#
_entry.id   AF-A0A2G4SFN9-F1
#
_cell.length_a   1.000
_cell.length_b   1.000
_cell.length_c   1.000
_cell.angle_alpha   90.00
_cell.angle_beta   90.00
_cell.angle_gamma   90.00
#
_symmetry.space_group_name_H-M   'P 1'
#
loop_
_entity.id
_entity.type
_entity.pdbx_description
1 polymer ?
#
loop_
_entity_poly.entity_id
_entity_poly.type
_entity_poly.pdbx_seq_one_letter_code
_entity_poly.pdbx_strand_id
1 'polypeptide(L)' 'EENIVHCICKRPYTETEFMIACDNCNQWFHGECIGLPESQGLFVDLFFCENC' A
#
# COMPACT_ATOMS: atom_id res chain seq x y z
N GLU A 1 16.07 1.22 -15.17
CA GLU A 1 15.38 1.40 -13.88
C GLU A 1 13.92 1.68 -14.19
N GLU A 2 13.09 0.64 -14.14
CA GLU A 2 11.66 0.83 -14.34
C GLU A 2 11.11 1.48 -13.09
N ASN A 3 10.54 2.69 -13.21
CA ASN A 3 9.79 3.33 -12.14
C ASN A 3 8.55 2.46 -11.88
N ILE A 4 8.66 1.49 -10.98
CA ILE A 4 7.55 0.61 -10.64
C ILE A 4 6.53 1.46 -9.88
N VAL A 5 5.46 1.82 -10.59
CA VAL A 5 4.38 2.64 -10.05
C VAL A 5 3.40 1.73 -9.32
N HIS A 6 3.40 1.81 -8.00
CA HIS A 6 2.45 1.12 -7.13
C HIS A 6 1.32 2.07 -6.68
N CYS A 7 0.36 1.52 -5.95
CA CYS A 7 -0.78 2.24 -5.37
C CYS A 7 -1.72 2.88 -6.42
N ILE A 8 -2.85 3.40 -5.93
CA ILE A 8 -3.85 4.15 -6.70
C ILE A 8 -3.39 5.57 -7.05
N CYS A 9 -2.47 6.15 -6.26
CA CYS A 9 -1.97 7.50 -6.49
C CYS A 9 -0.97 7.61 -7.65
N LYS A 10 -0.52 6.46 -8.18
CA LYS A 10 0.45 6.35 -9.27
C LYS A 10 1.76 7.12 -9.05
N ARG A 11 2.19 7.22 -7.78
CA ARG A 11 3.46 7.82 -7.39
C ARG A 11 4.56 6.76 -7.29
N PRO A 12 5.83 7.11 -7.58
CA PRO A 12 6.95 6.22 -7.30
C PRO A 12 7.04 5.94 -5.80
N TYR A 13 7.53 4.76 -5.46
CA TYR A 13 7.80 4.38 -4.08
C TYR A 13 8.94 5.23 -3.49
N THR A 14 8.79 5.64 -2.23
CA THR A 14 9.88 6.18 -1.42
C THR A 14 10.09 5.33 -0.17
N GLU A 15 11.36 5.10 0.22
CA GLU A 15 11.70 4.24 1.37
C GLU A 15 11.15 4.72 2.72
N THR A 16 10.68 5.97 2.79
CA THR A 16 10.12 6.58 4.00
C THR A 16 8.62 6.38 4.15
N GLU A 17 7.92 5.91 3.11
CA GLU A 17 6.46 5.77 3.13
C GLU A 17 6.03 4.37 3.58
N PHE A 18 5.13 4.31 4.55
CA PHE A 18 4.48 3.06 4.92
C PHE A 18 3.59 2.54 3.78
N MET A 19 3.82 1.30 3.36
CA MET A 19 2.99 0.59 2.40
C MET A 19 2.54 -0.77 2.92
N ILE A 20 1.37 -1.20 2.48
CA ILE A 20 0.80 -2.52 2.74
C ILE A 20 0.40 -3.20 1.43
N ALA A 21 0.58 -4.51 1.35
CA ALA A 21 0.23 -5.32 0.18
C ALA A 21 -1.16 -5.92 0.35
N CYS A 22 -1.98 -5.88 -0.70
CA CYS A 22 -3.28 -6.55 -0.73
C CYS A 22 -3.12 -8.06 -0.89
N ASP A 23 -3.72 -8.84 0.00
CA ASP A 23 -3.61 -10.31 0.01
C ASP A 23 -4.33 -11.00 -1.16
N ASN A 24 -5.21 -10.29 -1.88
CA ASN A 24 -5.89 -10.83 -3.07
C ASN A 24 -5.13 -10.54 -4.37
N CYS A 25 -4.78 -9.27 -4.63
CA CYS A 25 -4.19 -8.87 -5.91
C CYS A 25 -2.67 -8.63 -5.86
N ASN A 26 -2.05 -8.75 -4.69
CA ASN A 26 -0.62 -8.52 -4.46
C ASN A 26 -0.13 -7.11 -4.86
N GLN A 27 -1.04 -6.14 -5.01
CA GLN A 27 -0.68 -4.74 -5.24
C GLN A 27 -0.35 -4.05 -3.92
N TRP A 28 0.62 -3.13 -3.99
CA TRP A 28 1.06 -2.33 -2.86
C TRP A 28 0.33 -0.98 -2.80
N PHE A 29 -0.03 -0.54 -1.60
CA PHE A 29 -0.74 0.71 -1.37
C PHE A 29 -0.07 1.50 -0.23
N HIS A 30 0.09 2.81 -0.41
CA HIS A 30 0.51 3.68 0.68
C HIS A 30 -0.59 3.74 1.72
N GLY A 31 -0.24 3.59 3.00
CA GLY A 31 -1.20 3.69 4.09
C GLY A 31 -1.99 5.00 4.04
N GLU A 32 -1.33 6.12 3.75
CA GLU A 32 -2.00 7.43 3.58
C GLU A 32 -3.04 7.44 2.44
N CYS A 33 -2.77 6.73 1.34
CA CYS A 33 -3.69 6.69 0.20
C CYS A 33 -4.96 5.87 0.48
N ILE A 34 -4.92 4.98 1.46
CA ILE A 34 -6.06 4.13 1.87
C ILE A 34 -6.57 4.49 3.27
N GLY A 35 -6.07 5.57 3.88
CA GLY A 35 -6.46 6.00 5.22
C GLY A 35 -6.03 5.07 6.36
N LEU A 36 -4.99 4.25 6.15
CA LEU A 36 -4.42 3.33 7.14
C LEU A 36 -3.13 3.92 7.74
N PRO A 37 -3.15 4.40 8.99
CA PRO A 37 -1.94 4.84 9.68
C PRO A 37 -0.98 3.65 9.88
N GLU A 38 0.33 3.90 9.77
CA GLU A 38 1.37 2.88 10.00
C GLU A 38 1.20 2.16 11.34
N SER A 39 0.85 2.91 12.40
CA SER A 39 0.61 2.36 13.73
C SER A 39 -0.51 1.33 13.78
N GLN A 40 -1.50 1.41 12.89
CA GLN A 40 -2.56 0.41 12.76
C GLN A 40 -2.16 -0.70 11.80
N GLY A 41 -1.44 -0.36 10.73
CA GLY A 41 -0.93 -1.30 9.72
C GLY A 41 -0.09 -2.43 10.31
N LEU A 42 0.67 -2.16 11.37
CA LEU A 42 1.43 -3.18 12.11
C LEU A 42 0.58 -4.30 12.73
N PHE A 43 -0.72 -4.06 12.93
CA PHE A 43 -1.66 -5.03 13.50
C PHE A 43 -2.61 -5.62 12.46
N VAL A 44 -2.40 -5.32 11.17
CA VAL A 44 -3.22 -5.85 10.09
C VAL A 44 -2.64 -7.20 9.66
N ASP A 45 -3.35 -8.28 10.00
CA ASP A 45 -2.98 -9.64 9.57
C ASP A 45 -3.31 -9.90 8.10
N LEU A 46 -4.42 -9.34 7.61
CA LEU A 46 -4.87 -9.42 6.22
C LEU A 46 -5.41 -8.07 5.76
N PHE A 47 -4.96 -7.62 4.60
CA PHE A 47 -5.40 -6.38 3.96
C PHE A 47 -6.00 -6.67 2.58
N PHE A 48 -7.18 -6.10 2.33
CA PHE A 48 -7.83 -6.13 1.02
C PHE A 48 -8.09 -4.70 0.55
N CYS A 49 -7.64 -4.37 -0.66
CA CYS A 49 -7.89 -3.06 -1.26
C CYS A 49 -9.34 -2.96 -1.77
N GLU A 50 -9.84 -1.74 -1.96
CA GLU A 50 -11.24 -1.49 -2.36
C GLU A 50 -11.64 -2.11 -3.73
N ASN A 51 -10.66 -2.44 -4.56
CA ASN A 51 -10.90 -3.04 -5.89
C ASN A 51 -10.90 -4.58 -5.86
N CYS A 52 -10.64 -5.21 -4.71
CA CYS A 52 -10.67 -6.66 -4.51
C CYS A 52 -11.93 -7.05 -3.74
#